data_AF-A0A6A0BAK5-F1
#
_entry.id   AF-A0A6A0BAK5-F1
#
_cell.length_a   1.000
_cell.length_b   1.000
_cell.length_c   1.000
_cell.angle_alpha   90.00
_cell.angle_beta   90.00
_cell.angle_gamma   90.00
#
_symmetry.space_group_name_H-M   'P 1'
#
loop_
_entity.id
_entity.type
_entity.pdbx_description
1 polymer ?
#
loop_
_entity_poly.entity_id
_entity_poly.type
_entity_poly.pdbx_seq_one_letter_code
_entity_poly.pdbx_strand_id
1 'polypeptide(L)'
;MTERFSKNKVIIYQKREVSNQITRNTLKVKAFMKKHEIPYEEREINELSFAELSNIIQKSSLPIDDFISQKSKKYTNQYGKNRNAFLDLTYSQVINFMLSNPTTIKGPITMKNDIILVGYSTENIRVFLPRLYRTLELQKK
;
A
#
# COMPACT_ATOMS: atom_id res chain seq x y z
N MET A 1 2.31 24.86 -19.72
CA MET A 1 3.29 24.64 -18.63
C MET A 1 2.73 23.82 -17.45
N THR A 2 1.60 23.11 -17.61
CA THR A 2 0.77 22.66 -16.47
C THR A 2 0.83 21.15 -16.18
N GLU A 3 1.53 20.35 -16.98
CA GLU A 3 1.49 18.87 -16.86
C GLU A 3 2.52 18.25 -15.90
N ARG A 4 3.58 18.99 -15.51
CA ARG A 4 4.64 18.41 -14.66
C ARG A 4 4.27 18.30 -13.17
N PHE A 5 3.27 19.05 -12.69
CA PHE A 5 2.82 18.97 -11.30
C PHE A 5 1.91 17.77 -11.00
N SER A 6 1.25 17.21 -12.02
CA SER A 6 0.38 16.03 -11.85
C SER A 6 1.20 14.76 -11.54
N LYS A 7 2.42 14.64 -12.08
CA LYS A 7 3.31 13.47 -11.93
C LYS A 7 3.99 13.31 -10.56
N ASN A 8 3.52 13.96 -9.49
CA ASN A 8 4.15 13.86 -8.17
C ASN A 8 3.15 13.67 -7.01
N LYS A 9 1.88 13.37 -7.33
CA LYS A 9 0.83 13.23 -6.34
C LYS A 9 0.96 11.90 -5.58
N VAL A 10 0.77 11.94 -4.26
CA VAL A 10 0.72 10.72 -3.44
C VAL A 10 -0.65 10.10 -3.60
N ILE A 11 -0.73 8.78 -3.77
CA ILE A 11 -1.99 8.03 -3.80
C ILE A 11 -1.99 7.06 -2.63
N ILE A 12 -3.05 7.08 -1.82
CA ILE A 12 -3.29 6.14 -0.73
C ILE A 12 -4.38 5.19 -1.19
N TYR A 13 -4.00 3.94 -1.43
CA TYR A 13 -4.94 2.85 -1.66
C TYR A 13 -5.37 2.25 -0.32
N GLN A 14 -6.68 2.28 -0.07
CA GLN A 14 -7.30 1.73 1.13
C GLN A 14 -8.42 0.75 0.77
N LYS A 15 -8.74 -0.18 1.67
CA LYS A 15 -9.85 -1.11 1.46
C LYS A 15 -11.18 -0.36 1.60
N ARG A 16 -12.20 -0.80 0.84
CA ARG A 16 -13.57 -0.34 1.03
C ARG A 16 -14.01 -0.58 2.47
N GLU A 17 -14.57 0.44 3.10
CA GLU A 17 -15.06 0.34 4.47
C GLU A 17 -16.33 -0.49 4.50
N VAL A 18 -16.33 -1.53 5.33
CA VAL A 18 -17.56 -2.23 5.72
C VAL A 18 -17.75 -1.85 7.18
N SER A 19 -18.76 -1.02 7.49
CA SER A 19 -19.09 -0.43 8.82
C SER A 19 -18.39 0.87 9.28
N ASN A 20 -18.02 1.78 8.36
CA ASN A 20 -17.46 3.12 8.71
C ASN A 20 -16.17 3.10 9.57
N GLN A 21 -15.44 1.98 9.59
CA GLN A 21 -14.22 1.83 10.38
C GLN A 21 -12.98 1.81 9.49
N ILE A 22 -12.36 2.99 9.34
CA ILE A 22 -11.03 3.15 8.77
C ILE A 22 -10.02 2.37 9.61
N THR A 23 -9.13 1.60 8.96
CA THR A 23 -8.08 0.88 9.70
C THR A 23 -7.12 1.85 10.41
N ARG A 24 -6.61 1.47 11.59
CA ARG A 24 -5.64 2.29 12.35
C ARG A 24 -4.43 2.71 11.52
N ASN A 25 -3.92 1.83 10.65
CA ASN A 25 -2.77 2.14 9.81
C ASN A 25 -3.11 3.19 8.74
N THR A 26 -4.30 3.12 8.14
CA THR A 26 -4.80 4.13 7.22
C THR A 26 -4.92 5.50 7.90
N LEU A 27 -5.48 5.54 9.13
CA LEU A 27 -5.55 6.78 9.92
C LEU A 27 -4.15 7.37 10.18
N LYS A 28 -3.17 6.53 10.52
CA LYS A 28 -1.79 6.97 10.76
C LYS A 28 -1.11 7.53 9.50
N VAL A 29 -1.32 6.90 8.33
CA VAL A 29 -0.81 7.45 7.06
C VAL A 29 -1.46 8.80 6.76
N LYS A 30 -2.79 8.89 6.82
CA LYS A 30 -3.52 10.15 6.56
C LYS A 30 -3.10 11.26 7.52
N ALA A 31 -2.96 10.95 8.82
CA ALA A 31 -2.50 11.89 9.82
C ALA A 31 -1.08 12.39 9.54
N PHE A 32 -0.17 11.50 9.09
CA PHE A 32 1.17 11.90 8.68
C PHE A 32 1.15 12.84 7.47
N MET A 33 0.38 12.49 6.42
CA MET A 33 0.28 13.34 5.24
C MET A 33 -0.29 14.73 5.58
N LYS A 34 -1.35 14.77 6.40
CA LYS A 34 -1.96 16.03 6.86
C LYS A 34 -0.98 16.87 7.70
N LYS A 35 -0.25 16.24 8.64
CA LYS A 35 0.72 16.92 9.51
C LYS A 35 1.85 17.58 8.72
N HIS A 36 2.24 16.98 7.59
CA HIS A 36 3.35 17.47 6.76
C HIS A 36 2.88 18.17 5.48
N GLU A 37 1.58 18.50 5.39
CA GLU A 37 0.97 19.20 4.25
C GLU A 37 1.26 18.54 2.90
N ILE A 38 1.33 17.21 2.90
CA ILE A 38 1.58 16.43 1.69
C ILE A 38 0.24 16.18 1.00
N PRO A 39 0.00 16.70 -0.22
CA PRO A 39 -1.23 16.44 -0.94
C PRO A 39 -1.30 14.98 -1.38
N TYR A 40 -2.45 14.35 -1.15
CA TYR A 40 -2.70 12.96 -1.53
C TYR A 40 -4.11 12.76 -2.10
N GLU A 41 -4.27 11.70 -2.88
CA GLU A 41 -5.58 11.16 -3.29
C GLU A 41 -5.84 9.85 -2.56
N GLU A 42 -7.13 9.54 -2.39
CA GLU A 42 -7.58 8.25 -1.87
C GLU A 42 -8.18 7.44 -3.01
N ARG A 43 -7.82 6.16 -3.09
CA ARG A 43 -8.43 5.20 -4.02
C ARG A 43 -8.79 3.92 -3.30
N GLU A 44 -9.85 3.27 -3.74
CA GLU A 44 -10.22 1.97 -3.21
C GLU A 44 -9.37 0.86 -3.84
N ILE A 45 -8.79 -0.01 -3.01
CA ILE A 45 -8.10 -1.24 -3.47
C ILE A 45 -9.10 -2.16 -4.20
N ASN A 46 -10.36 -2.11 -3.81
CA ASN A 46 -11.44 -2.92 -4.38
C ASN A 46 -11.76 -2.57 -5.85
N GLU A 47 -11.35 -1.40 -6.33
CA GLU A 47 -11.59 -0.94 -7.70
C GLU A 47 -10.39 -1.21 -8.63
N LEU A 48 -9.30 -1.76 -8.10
CA LEU A 48 -8.11 -2.06 -8.89
C LEU A 48 -8.38 -3.20 -9.87
N SER A 49 -8.01 -2.97 -11.12
CA SER A 49 -7.88 -4.03 -12.12
C SER A 49 -6.63 -4.90 -11.87
N PHE A 50 -6.59 -6.06 -12.51
CA PHE A 50 -5.40 -6.92 -12.55
C PHE A 50 -4.16 -6.14 -13.00
N ALA A 51 -4.28 -5.38 -14.09
CA ALA A 51 -3.18 -4.60 -14.64
C ALA A 51 -2.68 -3.54 -13.65
N GLU A 52 -3.59 -2.83 -12.97
CA GLU A 52 -3.21 -1.81 -11.99
C GLU A 52 -2.51 -2.41 -10.78
N LEU A 53 -3.08 -3.45 -10.16
CA LEU A 53 -2.44 -4.08 -9.00
C LEU A 53 -1.09 -4.73 -9.37
N SER A 54 -1.03 -5.38 -10.53
CA SER A 54 0.22 -5.95 -11.05
C SER A 54 1.29 -4.87 -11.25
N ASN A 55 0.93 -3.75 -11.86
CA ASN A 55 1.85 -2.63 -12.07
C ASN A 55 2.34 -2.02 -10.74
N ILE A 56 1.46 -1.87 -9.74
CA ILE A 56 1.85 -1.42 -8.39
C ILE A 56 2.89 -2.38 -7.79
N ILE A 57 2.62 -3.68 -7.81
CA ILE A 57 3.54 -4.68 -7.23
C ILE A 57 4.89 -4.66 -7.96
N GLN A 58 4.88 -4.69 -9.30
CA GLN A 58 6.10 -4.67 -10.10
C GLN A 58 6.96 -3.42 -9.85
N LYS A 59 6.33 -2.25 -9.70
CA LYS A 59 7.05 -1.00 -9.41
C LYS A 59 7.70 -0.97 -8.02
N SER A 60 7.11 -1.67 -7.05
CA SER A 60 7.55 -1.56 -5.66
C SER A 60 8.92 -2.17 -5.39
N SER A 61 9.40 -3.04 -6.29
CA SER A 61 10.57 -3.89 -6.07
C SER A 61 10.48 -4.78 -4.80
N LEU A 62 9.29 -4.88 -4.18
CA LEU A 62 9.02 -5.73 -3.04
C LEU A 62 8.52 -7.11 -3.51
N PRO A 63 8.82 -8.19 -2.78
CA PRO A 63 8.20 -9.50 -3.01
C PRO A 63 6.66 -9.40 -2.94
N ILE A 64 5.96 -10.18 -3.76
CA ILE A 64 4.48 -10.19 -3.76
C ILE A 64 3.89 -10.57 -2.39
N ASP A 65 4.58 -11.40 -1.63
CA ASP A 65 4.19 -11.82 -0.27
C ASP A 65 4.13 -10.66 0.73
N ASP A 66 4.90 -9.59 0.48
CA ASP A 66 4.87 -8.38 1.30
C ASP A 66 3.58 -7.59 1.11
N PHE A 67 2.84 -7.83 0.03
CA PHE A 67 1.51 -7.27 -0.20
C PHE A 67 0.40 -8.10 0.46
N ILE A 68 0.70 -9.28 1.00
CA ILE A 68 -0.32 -10.22 1.49
C ILE A 68 -0.34 -10.31 3.00
N SER A 69 -1.53 -10.10 3.57
CA SER A 69 -1.85 -10.24 4.97
C SER A 69 -2.13 -11.71 5.29
N GLN A 70 -1.06 -12.42 5.65
CA GLN A 70 -1.13 -13.81 6.12
C GLN A 70 -1.99 -14.00 7.39
N LYS A 71 -2.32 -12.89 8.09
CA LYS A 71 -3.19 -12.88 9.27
C LYS A 71 -4.68 -12.69 8.91
N SER A 72 -5.01 -12.44 7.65
CA SER A 72 -6.40 -12.27 7.23
C SER A 72 -7.18 -13.58 7.37
N LYS A 73 -8.44 -13.49 7.82
CA LYS A 73 -9.32 -14.67 7.96
C LYS A 73 -9.36 -15.50 6.67
N LYS A 74 -9.46 -14.83 5.52
CA LYS A 74 -9.51 -15.51 4.22
C LYS A 74 -8.22 -16.29 3.93
N TYR A 75 -7.05 -15.68 4.13
CA TYR A 75 -5.77 -16.37 3.94
C TYR A 75 -5.64 -17.55 4.89
N THR A 76 -5.91 -17.35 6.18
CA THR A 76 -5.82 -18.43 7.19
C THR A 76 -6.78 -19.57 6.90
N ASN A 77 -8.00 -19.28 6.46
CA ASN A 77 -8.98 -20.32 6.13
C ASN A 77 -8.57 -21.14 4.90
N GLN A 78 -7.95 -20.51 3.90
CA GLN A 78 -7.61 -21.16 2.64
C GLN A 78 -6.23 -21.85 2.68
N TYR A 79 -5.24 -21.22 3.31
CA TYR A 79 -3.84 -21.65 3.29
C TYR A 79 -3.24 -21.88 4.68
N GLY A 80 -3.99 -21.62 5.77
CA GLY A 80 -3.46 -21.73 7.13
C GLY A 80 -3.07 -23.15 7.54
N LYS A 81 -3.71 -24.18 6.95
CA LYS A 81 -3.39 -25.59 7.19
C LYS A 81 -2.20 -26.09 6.34
N ASN A 82 -2.01 -25.51 5.15
CA ASN A 82 -0.91 -25.83 4.24
C ASN A 82 -0.42 -24.55 3.56
N ARG A 83 0.61 -23.94 4.13
CA ARG A 83 1.19 -22.70 3.58
C ARG A 83 1.95 -22.95 2.27
N ASN A 84 2.45 -24.17 2.05
CA ASN A 84 3.19 -24.51 0.84
C ASN A 84 2.28 -24.42 -0.39
N ALA A 85 1.00 -24.77 -0.25
CA ALA A 85 0.01 -24.61 -1.31
C ALA A 85 -0.16 -23.15 -1.79
N PHE A 86 0.17 -22.16 -0.95
CA PHE A 86 0.20 -20.76 -1.37
C PHE A 86 1.47 -20.43 -2.17
N LEU A 87 2.61 -21.00 -1.79
CA LEU A 87 3.90 -20.81 -2.48
C LEU A 87 3.89 -21.44 -3.88
N ASP A 88 3.07 -22.46 -4.09
CA ASP A 88 2.90 -23.13 -5.40
C ASP A 88 2.06 -22.32 -6.40
N LEU A 89 1.47 -21.19 -5.99
CA LEU A 89 0.66 -20.36 -6.87
C LEU A 89 1.51 -19.55 -7.84
N THR A 90 1.05 -19.47 -9.07
CA THR A 90 1.60 -18.54 -10.07
C THR A 90 1.30 -17.08 -9.68
N TYR A 91 2.13 -16.15 -10.15
CA TYR A 91 1.94 -14.71 -9.95
C TYR A 91 0.51 -14.24 -10.28
N SER A 92 -0.03 -14.68 -11.42
CA SER A 92 -1.40 -14.32 -11.83
C SER A 92 -2.47 -14.88 -10.89
N GLN A 93 -2.30 -16.11 -10.38
CA GLN A 93 -3.22 -16.69 -9.40
C GLN A 93 -3.18 -15.89 -8.08
N VAL A 94 -2.00 -15.45 -7.65
CA VAL A 94 -1.85 -14.64 -6.44
C VAL A 94 -2.53 -13.28 -6.61
N ILE A 95 -2.36 -12.60 -7.74
CA ILE A 95 -3.06 -11.33 -8.01
C ILE A 95 -4.59 -11.54 -8.05
N ASN A 96 -5.07 -12.55 -8.76
CA ASN A 96 -6.50 -12.85 -8.82
C ASN A 96 -7.08 -13.17 -7.45
N PHE A 97 -6.32 -13.88 -6.60
CA PHE A 97 -6.70 -14.14 -5.22
C PHE A 97 -6.81 -12.84 -4.40
N MET A 98 -5.84 -11.93 -4.54
CA MET A 98 -5.83 -10.63 -3.87
C MET A 98 -7.01 -9.74 -4.31
N LEU A 99 -7.30 -9.65 -5.60
CA LEU A 99 -8.41 -8.86 -6.15
C LEU A 99 -9.77 -9.42 -5.74
N SER A 100 -9.90 -10.76 -5.76
CA SER A 100 -11.12 -11.44 -5.32
C SER A 100 -11.33 -11.33 -3.81
N ASN A 101 -10.26 -11.07 -3.05
CA ASN A 101 -10.31 -10.95 -1.59
C ASN A 101 -9.48 -9.77 -1.10
N PRO A 102 -9.90 -8.50 -1.31
CA PRO A 102 -9.10 -7.33 -0.95
C PRO A 102 -8.72 -7.24 0.54
N THR A 103 -9.46 -7.94 1.42
CA THR A 103 -9.11 -8.09 2.84
C THR A 103 -7.77 -8.78 3.07
N THR A 104 -7.31 -9.59 2.12
CA THR A 104 -6.01 -10.27 2.12
C THR A 104 -4.87 -9.33 1.77
N ILE A 105 -5.11 -8.19 1.12
CA ILE A 105 -4.06 -7.23 0.79
C ILE A 105 -3.63 -6.49 2.08
N LYS A 106 -2.33 -6.38 2.37
CA LYS A 106 -1.83 -5.54 3.47
C LYS A 106 -2.08 -4.08 3.11
N GLY A 107 -2.62 -3.31 4.06
CA GLY A 107 -3.03 -1.93 3.81
C GLY A 107 -2.66 -0.97 4.94
N PRO A 108 -2.62 0.34 4.66
CA PRO A 108 -2.83 0.96 3.34
C PRO A 108 -1.61 0.78 2.40
N ILE A 109 -1.80 0.89 1.08
CA ILE A 109 -0.68 0.99 0.14
C ILE A 109 -0.52 2.46 -0.24
N THR A 110 0.64 3.05 0.01
CA THR A 110 0.92 4.45 -0.31
C THR A 110 1.92 4.52 -1.45
N MET A 111 1.59 5.25 -2.51
CA MET A 111 2.38 5.31 -3.75
C MET A 111 2.69 6.75 -4.12
N LYS A 112 3.93 7.01 -4.56
CA LYS A 112 4.35 8.23 -5.25
C LYS A 112 5.41 7.87 -6.28
N ASN A 113 5.10 7.99 -7.56
CA ASN A 113 5.96 7.55 -8.66
C ASN A 113 6.30 6.06 -8.49
N ASP A 114 7.57 5.75 -8.23
CA ASP A 114 8.07 4.39 -8.02
C ASP A 114 8.27 4.07 -6.52
N ILE A 115 7.98 5.04 -5.64
CA ILE A 115 8.02 4.83 -4.19
C ILE A 115 6.70 4.21 -3.76
N ILE A 116 6.75 2.98 -3.27
CA ILE A 116 5.59 2.24 -2.78
C ILE A 116 5.87 1.76 -1.36
N LEU A 117 4.97 2.10 -0.45
CA LEU A 117 4.96 1.58 0.92
C LEU A 117 3.71 0.75 1.16
N VAL A 118 3.88 -0.42 1.76
CA VAL A 118 2.80 -1.28 2.19
C VAL A 118 2.66 -1.20 3.72
N GLY A 119 1.48 -0.82 4.20
CA GLY A 119 1.21 -0.60 5.62
C GLY A 119 1.67 0.77 6.13
N TYR A 120 1.92 0.86 7.43
CA TYR A 120 2.43 2.07 8.09
C TYR A 120 3.69 1.73 8.89
N SER A 121 4.75 2.49 8.65
CA SER A 121 5.96 2.53 9.46
C SER A 121 6.37 3.99 9.63
N THR A 122 6.67 4.40 10.85
CA THR A 122 7.09 5.78 11.18
C THR A 122 8.38 6.16 10.46
N GLU A 123 9.27 5.21 10.24
CA GLU A 123 10.54 5.45 9.55
C GLU A 123 10.35 5.46 8.04
N ASN A 124 9.65 4.46 7.49
CA ASN A 124 9.51 4.35 6.03
C ASN A 124 8.66 5.49 5.44
N ILE A 125 7.61 5.93 6.14
CA ILE A 125 6.70 6.97 5.64
C ILE A 125 7.38 8.33 5.43
N ARG A 126 8.53 8.56 6.08
CA ARG A 126 9.35 9.77 5.89
C ARG A 126 9.87 9.92 4.45
N VAL A 127 9.87 8.85 3.66
CA VAL A 127 10.17 8.91 2.23
C VAL A 127 9.22 9.84 1.46
N PHE A 128 8.02 10.14 1.97
CA PHE A 128 7.11 11.08 1.30
C PHE A 128 7.41 12.54 1.64
N LEU A 129 8.27 12.82 2.64
CA LEU A 129 8.69 14.18 2.97
C LEU A 129 9.49 14.81 1.81
N PRO A 130 9.32 16.13 1.57
CA PRO A 130 10.16 16.87 0.64
C PRO A 130 11.65 16.76 1.01
N ARG A 131 12.53 16.85 0.00
CA ARG A 131 14.00 16.74 0.19
C ARG A 131 14.55 17.66 1.29
N LEU A 132 14.02 18.89 1.39
CA LEU A 132 14.42 19.87 2.41
C LEU A 132 14.21 19.35 3.84
N TYR A 133 13.08 18.68 4.10
CA TYR A 133 12.78 18.11 5.42
C TYR A 133 13.69 16.94 5.80
N ARG A 134 14.12 16.13 4.82
CA ARG A 134 15.04 15.01 5.08
C ARG A 134 16.41 15.48 5.57
N THR A 135 16.86 16.64 5.11
CA THR A 135 18.17 17.22 5.47
C THR A 135 18.15 17.79 6.90
N LEU A 136 17.05 18.46 7.29
CA LEU A 136 16.91 19.08 8.61
C LEU A 136 16.77 18.06 9.76
N GLU A 137 16.15 16.91 9.51
CA GLU A 137 16.01 15.85 10.53
C GLU A 137 17.34 15.11 10.81
N LEU A 138 18.23 15.01 9.81
CA LEU A 138 19.55 14.39 9.98
C LEU A 138 20.48 15.24 10.87
N GLN A 139 20.25 16.54 10.95
CA GLN A 139 21.03 17.47 11.79
C GLN A 139 20.58 17.48 13.26
N LYS A 140 19.45 16.83 13.59
CA LYS A 140 18.90 16.76 14.96
C LYS A 140 19.21 15.44 15.68
N LYS A 141 19.97 14.54 15.05
CA LYS A 141 20.53 13.33 15.67
C LYS A 141 21.95 13.60 16.12
#